data_AF-A0A7U9MYR4-F1
#
_entry.id   AF-A0A7U9MYR4-F1
#
_cell.length_a   1.000
_cell.length_b   1.000
_cell.length_c   1.000
_cell.angle_alpha   90.00
_cell.angle_beta   90.00
_cell.angle_gamma   90.00
#
_symmetry.space_group_name_H-M   'P 1'
#
loop_
_entity.id
_entity.type
_entity.pdbx_description
1 polymer ?
#
loop_
_entity_poly.entity_id
_entity_poly.type
_entity_poly.pdbx_seq_one_letter_code
_entity_poly.pdbx_strand_id
1 'polypeptide(L)'
;MEYANLEQRILNAYLTMFPEFVPAQSAEVSISEQKDFYDLMKRLYQLLFHDPSLVVPTLHEDDAFPSRYKKGYGKPELETNVLKIKNAVEKLLQTMFRIGQGSDPKPNKRQLKILSALGIEDLKKLPTAWVWMSNRPGATQAAFTYCLFREDYVYSVDVYARLLGEEVFHRLERWMISHGYKPYDITSENGKLTLAYANPAWGSEPPRGGNEYKIKHTGISAQYDAYVGNPTALGLCIPYGMKNFLENFDSMNQKVKDFVIERTKKCDGCRYCVQTDKTGTRPLACMPINYKQTEYKLCPYFPGYNYAWTSIDDKLVDNLIEMLAFMDTFADGIVQRKKET
;
A
#
# COMPACT_ATOMS: atom_id res chain seq x y z
N MET A 1 6.88 -18.52 5.75
CA MET A 1 5.66 -19.25 5.35
C MET A 1 5.96 -19.85 3.98
N GLU A 2 5.90 -21.16 3.87
CA GLU A 2 6.05 -21.87 2.59
C GLU A 2 4.64 -22.09 2.02
N TYR A 3 4.43 -21.74 0.75
CA TYR A 3 3.17 -22.00 0.06
C TYR A 3 3.35 -23.22 -0.83
N ALA A 4 2.30 -24.04 -1.00
CA ALA A 4 2.40 -25.22 -1.86
C ALA A 4 2.45 -24.88 -3.36
N ASN A 5 2.01 -23.68 -3.73
CA ASN A 5 2.00 -23.16 -5.09
C ASN A 5 1.88 -21.63 -5.12
N LEU A 6 2.19 -21.05 -6.27
CA LEU A 6 2.08 -19.62 -6.52
C LEU A 6 0.66 -19.09 -6.25
N GLU A 7 -0.36 -19.86 -6.62
CA GLU A 7 -1.75 -19.46 -6.43
C GLU A 7 -2.10 -19.27 -4.96
N GLN A 8 -1.67 -20.18 -4.08
CA GLN A 8 -1.83 -20.04 -2.63
C GLN A 8 -1.14 -18.79 -2.10
N ARG A 9 0.08 -18.49 -2.56
CA ARG A 9 0.80 -17.25 -2.19
C ARG A 9 -0.03 -16.01 -2.51
N ILE A 10 -0.55 -15.94 -3.73
CA ILE A 10 -1.34 -14.78 -4.19
C ILE A 10 -2.69 -14.71 -3.47
N LEU A 11 -3.36 -15.84 -3.25
CA LEU A 11 -4.67 -15.88 -2.59
C LEU A 11 -4.57 -15.59 -1.09
N ASN A 12 -3.47 -15.97 -0.44
CA ASN A 12 -3.21 -15.63 0.95
C ASN A 12 -3.15 -14.11 1.18
N ALA A 13 -2.85 -13.32 0.14
CA ALA A 13 -2.87 -11.86 0.23
C ALA A 13 -4.22 -11.32 0.74
N TYR A 14 -5.34 -11.90 0.28
CA TYR A 14 -6.67 -11.47 0.68
C TYR A 14 -6.95 -11.78 2.14
N LEU A 15 -6.46 -12.90 2.66
CA LEU A 15 -6.56 -13.25 4.09
C LEU A 15 -5.67 -12.37 4.95
N THR A 16 -4.41 -12.20 4.56
CA THR A 16 -3.44 -11.37 5.29
C THR A 16 -3.90 -9.92 5.38
N MET A 17 -4.48 -9.39 4.29
CA MET A 17 -4.99 -8.03 4.19
C MET A 17 -6.44 -7.88 4.62
N PHE A 18 -7.13 -8.95 5.04
CA PHE A 18 -8.49 -8.84 5.54
C PHE A 18 -8.46 -8.15 6.91
N PRO A 19 -9.11 -6.99 7.06
CA PRO A 19 -9.05 -6.23 8.30
C PRO A 19 -10.00 -6.84 9.35
N GLU A 20 -9.92 -6.33 10.58
CA GLU A 20 -10.84 -6.75 11.64
C GLU A 20 -12.27 -6.26 11.39
N PHE A 21 -13.23 -6.95 12.02
CA PHE A 21 -14.63 -6.59 11.91
C PHE A 21 -14.94 -5.33 12.72
N VAL A 22 -15.14 -4.22 12.03
CA VAL A 22 -15.60 -2.96 12.64
C VAL A 22 -16.96 -2.59 12.06
N PRO A 23 -18.07 -2.79 12.81
CA PRO A 23 -19.42 -2.59 12.28
C PRO A 23 -19.81 -1.12 12.18
N ALA A 24 -20.63 -0.78 11.19
CA ALA A 24 -21.31 0.51 11.12
C ALA A 24 -22.55 0.49 12.01
N GLN A 25 -22.49 1.21 13.13
CA GLN A 25 -23.55 1.24 14.16
C GLN A 25 -24.86 1.86 13.65
N SER A 26 -24.76 2.84 12.76
CA SER A 26 -25.90 3.60 12.22
C SER A 26 -26.32 3.16 10.81
N ALA A 27 -25.94 1.94 10.39
CA ALA A 27 -26.33 1.42 9.08
C ALA A 27 -27.79 0.93 9.07
N GLU A 28 -28.38 0.88 7.88
CA GLU A 28 -29.74 0.34 7.67
C GLU A 28 -29.81 -1.17 7.92
N VAL A 29 -28.68 -1.88 7.79
CA VAL A 29 -28.54 -3.30 8.10
C VAL A 29 -27.99 -3.51 9.50
N SER A 30 -28.49 -4.53 10.19
CA SER A 30 -28.07 -4.85 11.55
C SER A 30 -26.59 -5.25 11.64
N ILE A 31 -26.00 -5.11 12.82
CA ILE A 31 -24.62 -5.55 13.08
C ILE A 31 -24.47 -7.06 12.84
N SER A 32 -25.50 -7.86 13.15
CA SER A 32 -25.49 -9.31 12.88
C SER A 32 -25.40 -9.59 11.38
N GLU A 33 -26.19 -8.90 10.56
CA GLU A 33 -26.13 -9.08 9.10
C GLU A 33 -24.78 -8.63 8.53
N GLN A 34 -24.20 -7.54 9.05
CA GLN A 34 -22.84 -7.12 8.69
C GLN A 34 -21.82 -8.20 9.05
N LYS A 35 -21.95 -8.81 10.23
CA LYS A 35 -21.08 -9.89 10.69
C LYS A 35 -21.21 -11.15 9.83
N ASP A 36 -22.43 -11.53 9.46
CA ASP A 36 -22.67 -12.66 8.57
C ASP A 36 -22.03 -12.46 7.19
N PHE A 37 -22.12 -11.26 6.64
CA PHE A 37 -21.44 -10.91 5.38
C PHE A 37 -19.91 -10.91 5.52
N TYR A 38 -19.38 -10.34 6.61
CA TYR A 38 -17.94 -10.37 6.91
C TYR A 38 -17.42 -11.82 6.99
N ASP A 39 -18.14 -12.70 7.69
CA ASP A 39 -17.76 -14.11 7.82
C ASP A 39 -17.92 -14.87 6.50
N LEU A 40 -18.90 -14.53 5.66
CA LEU A 40 -19.00 -15.04 4.29
C LEU A 40 -17.78 -14.66 3.44
N MET A 41 -17.36 -13.40 3.46
CA MET A 41 -16.18 -12.94 2.72
C MET A 41 -14.89 -13.58 3.24
N LYS A 42 -14.76 -13.74 4.56
CA LYS A 42 -13.64 -14.46 5.16
C LYS A 42 -13.60 -15.93 4.71
N ARG A 43 -14.76 -16.61 4.72
CA ARG A 43 -14.89 -18.00 4.23
C ARG A 43 -14.58 -18.12 2.75
N LEU A 44 -14.95 -17.13 1.92
CA LEU A 44 -14.54 -17.06 0.52
C LEU A 44 -13.02 -17.10 0.40
N TYR A 45 -12.30 -16.20 1.08
CA TYR A 45 -10.85 -16.16 0.98
C TYR A 45 -10.16 -17.41 1.54
N GLN A 46 -10.70 -18.00 2.60
CA GLN A 46 -10.23 -19.29 3.13
C GLN A 46 -10.44 -20.42 2.12
N LEU A 47 -11.62 -20.48 1.48
CA LEU A 47 -11.94 -21.46 0.45
C LEU A 47 -10.97 -21.34 -0.74
N LEU A 48 -10.74 -20.12 -1.24
CA LEU A 48 -9.82 -19.92 -2.37
C LEU A 48 -8.37 -20.27 -2.01
N PHE A 49 -7.93 -19.94 -0.79
CA PHE A 49 -6.60 -20.32 -0.31
C PHE A 49 -6.44 -21.85 -0.20
N HIS A 50 -7.44 -22.56 0.33
CA HIS A 50 -7.38 -24.01 0.51
C HIS A 50 -7.54 -24.78 -0.81
N ASP A 51 -8.37 -24.28 -1.74
CA ASP A 51 -8.54 -24.87 -3.07
C ASP A 51 -8.38 -23.80 -4.18
N PRO A 52 -7.13 -23.42 -4.51
CA PRO A 52 -6.87 -22.45 -5.57
C PRO A 52 -7.36 -22.88 -6.95
N SER A 53 -7.59 -24.19 -7.14
CA SER A 53 -8.06 -24.75 -8.41
C SER A 53 -9.47 -24.27 -8.79
N LEU A 54 -10.23 -23.77 -7.81
CA LEU A 54 -11.54 -23.14 -8.02
C LEU A 54 -11.44 -21.87 -8.86
N VAL A 55 -10.32 -21.14 -8.76
CA VAL A 55 -10.12 -19.87 -9.46
C VAL A 55 -9.41 -20.09 -10.79
N VAL A 56 -8.32 -20.87 -10.78
CA VAL A 56 -7.51 -21.17 -11.97
C VAL A 56 -7.26 -22.69 -12.10
N PRO A 57 -7.31 -23.26 -13.31
CA PRO A 57 -7.26 -24.73 -13.47
C PRO A 57 -5.86 -25.33 -13.34
N THR A 58 -4.83 -24.51 -13.42
CA THR A 58 -3.43 -24.94 -13.44
C THR A 58 -2.73 -24.23 -12.31
N LEU A 59 -2.09 -25.01 -11.45
CA LEU A 59 -1.29 -24.53 -10.34
C LEU A 59 0.19 -24.59 -10.72
N HIS A 60 0.97 -23.65 -10.21
CA HIS A 60 2.39 -23.52 -10.53
C HIS A 60 3.23 -23.67 -9.27
N GLU A 61 4.50 -24.09 -9.44
CA GLU A 61 5.47 -24.05 -8.35
C GLU A 61 5.49 -22.65 -7.70
N ASP A 62 5.59 -22.63 -6.37
CA ASP A 62 5.65 -21.36 -5.65
C ASP A 62 6.92 -20.59 -6.03
N ASP A 63 6.75 -19.31 -6.37
CA ASP A 63 7.85 -18.43 -6.73
C ASP A 63 7.47 -16.97 -6.46
N ALA A 64 8.47 -16.12 -6.29
CA ALA A 64 8.25 -14.71 -6.02
C ALA A 64 9.39 -13.86 -6.57
N PHE A 65 9.05 -12.66 -7.04
CA PHE A 65 10.04 -11.69 -7.43
C PHE A 65 10.92 -11.32 -6.22
N PRO A 66 12.25 -11.23 -6.36
CA PRO A 66 13.15 -10.87 -5.25
C PRO A 66 12.88 -9.49 -4.67
N SER A 67 12.31 -8.59 -5.49
CA SER A 67 11.97 -7.23 -5.10
C SER A 67 10.75 -6.74 -5.87
N ARG A 68 10.00 -5.83 -5.25
CA ARG A 68 8.93 -5.04 -5.88
C ARG A 68 9.43 -4.15 -7.01
N TYR A 69 10.69 -3.76 -6.95
CA TYR A 69 11.35 -2.99 -8.01
C TYR A 69 11.89 -3.98 -9.03
N LYS A 70 11.10 -4.20 -10.08
CA LYS A 70 11.33 -5.17 -11.16
C LYS A 70 12.69 -4.93 -11.84
N LYS A 71 13.76 -5.48 -11.27
CA LYS A 71 14.96 -5.86 -12.03
C LYS A 71 14.60 -7.14 -12.79
N GLY A 72 15.15 -7.32 -13.99
CA GLY A 72 14.85 -8.50 -14.82
C GLY A 72 15.09 -9.79 -14.04
N TYR A 73 14.00 -10.43 -13.58
CA TYR A 73 14.06 -11.66 -12.78
C TYR A 73 14.25 -12.92 -13.65
N GLY A 74 14.27 -12.76 -14.98
CA GLY A 74 14.47 -13.86 -15.93
C GLY A 74 13.27 -14.81 -16.07
N LYS A 75 12.17 -14.58 -15.34
CA LYS A 75 10.97 -15.42 -15.35
C LYS A 75 9.73 -14.62 -15.79
N PRO A 76 9.55 -14.34 -17.09
CA PRO A 76 8.39 -13.58 -17.59
C PRO A 76 7.05 -14.31 -17.36
N GLU A 77 7.06 -15.64 -17.30
CA GLU A 77 5.87 -16.45 -17.04
C GLU A 77 5.30 -16.22 -15.63
N LEU A 78 6.15 -15.90 -14.64
CA LEU A 78 5.72 -15.58 -13.28
C LEU A 78 4.76 -14.38 -13.28
N GLU A 79 5.07 -13.32 -14.02
CA GLU A 79 4.20 -12.15 -14.12
C GLU A 79 2.85 -12.51 -14.75
N THR A 80 2.89 -13.30 -15.82
CA THR A 80 1.67 -13.78 -16.49
C THR A 80 0.78 -14.58 -15.55
N ASN A 81 1.37 -15.50 -14.78
CA ASN A 81 0.64 -16.35 -13.84
C ASN A 81 0.06 -15.54 -12.68
N VAL A 82 0.85 -14.64 -12.08
CA VAL A 82 0.37 -13.71 -11.03
C VAL A 82 -0.81 -12.89 -11.52
N LEU A 83 -0.73 -12.30 -12.71
CA LEU A 83 -1.82 -11.50 -13.27
C LEU A 83 -3.07 -12.35 -13.53
N LYS A 84 -2.91 -13.58 -14.05
CA LYS A 84 -4.02 -14.50 -14.31
C LYS A 84 -4.82 -14.80 -13.04
N ILE A 85 -4.13 -15.05 -11.92
CA ILE A 85 -4.77 -15.34 -10.63
C ILE A 85 -5.50 -14.10 -10.11
N LYS A 86 -4.80 -12.96 -10.04
CA LYS A 86 -5.37 -11.70 -9.56
C LYS A 86 -6.61 -11.31 -10.34
N ASN A 87 -6.55 -11.35 -11.67
CA ASN A 87 -7.68 -10.99 -12.53
C ASN A 87 -8.87 -11.94 -12.34
N ALA A 88 -8.63 -13.24 -12.08
CA ALA A 88 -9.69 -14.20 -11.85
C ALA A 88 -10.42 -13.94 -10.52
N VAL A 89 -9.70 -13.62 -9.45
CA VAL A 89 -10.29 -13.22 -8.16
C VAL A 89 -10.99 -11.87 -8.26
N GLU A 90 -10.36 -10.88 -8.88
CA GLU A 90 -10.95 -9.56 -9.09
C GLU A 90 -12.24 -9.64 -9.89
N LYS A 91 -12.28 -10.47 -10.94
CA LYS A 91 -13.50 -10.72 -11.71
C LYS A 91 -14.60 -11.40 -10.88
N LEU A 92 -14.25 -12.34 -9.99
CA LEU A 92 -15.20 -12.93 -9.05
C LEU A 92 -15.79 -11.86 -8.12
N LEU A 93 -14.95 -11.07 -7.46
CA LEU A 93 -15.36 -10.02 -6.53
C LEU A 93 -16.20 -8.93 -7.23
N GLN A 94 -15.81 -8.53 -8.44
CA GLN A 94 -16.58 -7.59 -9.26
C GLN A 94 -17.94 -8.18 -9.65
N THR A 95 -17.99 -9.47 -9.99
CA THR A 95 -19.27 -10.15 -10.30
C THR A 95 -20.17 -10.16 -9.06
N MET A 96 -19.63 -10.50 -7.89
CA MET A 96 -20.36 -10.47 -6.63
C MET A 96 -20.89 -9.07 -6.29
N PHE A 97 -20.03 -8.05 -6.40
CA PHE A 97 -20.39 -6.66 -6.15
C PHE A 97 -21.56 -6.21 -7.06
N ARG A 98 -21.50 -6.53 -8.35
CA ARG A 98 -22.54 -6.19 -9.34
C ARG A 98 -23.84 -6.96 -9.14
N ILE A 99 -23.79 -8.23 -8.72
CA ILE A 99 -24.99 -8.99 -8.33
C ILE A 99 -25.71 -8.27 -7.17
N GLY A 100 -24.96 -7.81 -6.17
CA GLY A 100 -25.51 -7.01 -5.06
C GLY A 100 -26.14 -5.69 -5.52
N GLN A 101 -25.66 -5.09 -6.60
CA GLN A 101 -26.25 -3.89 -7.22
C GLN A 101 -27.54 -4.15 -8.01
N GLY A 102 -28.03 -5.40 -8.04
CA GLY A 102 -29.16 -5.80 -8.85
C GLY A 102 -28.85 -5.85 -10.36
N SER A 103 -27.58 -5.78 -10.75
CA SER A 103 -27.18 -6.11 -12.13
C SER A 103 -27.32 -7.61 -12.37
N ASP A 104 -27.43 -8.00 -13.63
CA ASP A 104 -27.39 -9.41 -14.06
C ASP A 104 -26.03 -9.74 -14.72
N PRO A 105 -24.90 -9.71 -13.98
CA PRO A 105 -23.64 -10.16 -14.54
C PRO A 105 -23.71 -11.68 -14.69
N LYS A 106 -23.53 -12.21 -15.90
CA LYS A 106 -23.57 -13.66 -16.16
C LYS A 106 -22.35 -14.35 -15.51
N PRO A 107 -22.47 -15.00 -14.33
CA PRO A 107 -21.34 -15.63 -13.68
C PRO A 107 -20.96 -16.88 -14.47
N ASN A 108 -19.66 -17.16 -14.58
CA ASN A 108 -19.22 -18.39 -15.22
C ASN A 108 -19.39 -19.61 -14.30
N LYS A 109 -19.25 -20.82 -14.86
CA LYS A 109 -19.41 -22.07 -14.11
C LYS A 109 -18.52 -22.18 -12.86
N ARG A 110 -17.29 -21.64 -12.89
CA ARG A 110 -16.39 -21.65 -11.71
C ARG A 110 -16.89 -20.70 -10.63
N GLN A 111 -17.32 -19.49 -11.01
CA GLN A 111 -17.89 -18.53 -10.07
C GLN A 111 -19.15 -19.09 -9.40
N LEU A 112 -20.05 -19.72 -10.16
CA LEU A 112 -21.23 -20.40 -9.60
C LEU A 112 -20.83 -21.54 -8.64
N LYS A 113 -19.83 -22.34 -8.99
CA LYS A 113 -19.31 -23.40 -8.09
C LYS A 113 -18.77 -22.81 -6.78
N ILE A 114 -18.05 -21.70 -6.85
CA ILE A 114 -17.52 -21.01 -5.65
C ILE A 114 -18.67 -20.47 -4.79
N LEU A 115 -19.67 -19.83 -5.40
CA LEU A 115 -20.83 -19.28 -4.69
C LEU A 115 -21.67 -20.37 -4.02
N SER A 116 -21.94 -21.48 -4.72
CA SER A 116 -22.62 -22.65 -4.16
C SER A 116 -21.84 -23.26 -3.00
N ALA A 117 -20.50 -23.37 -3.11
CA ALA A 117 -19.66 -23.82 -2.00
C ALA A 117 -19.69 -22.89 -0.76
N LEU A 118 -20.13 -21.64 -0.93
CA LEU A 118 -20.38 -20.67 0.15
C LEU A 118 -21.84 -20.67 0.64
N GLY A 119 -22.68 -21.57 0.12
CA GLY A 119 -24.10 -21.65 0.44
C GLY A 119 -24.99 -20.65 -0.32
N ILE A 120 -24.48 -20.01 -1.38
CA ILE A 120 -25.23 -19.06 -2.19
C ILE A 120 -25.74 -19.77 -3.46
N GLU A 121 -26.93 -20.36 -3.34
CA GLU A 121 -27.60 -21.11 -4.42
C GLU A 121 -28.53 -20.25 -5.27
N ASP A 122 -29.18 -19.24 -4.67
CA ASP A 122 -30.12 -18.35 -5.34
C ASP A 122 -29.60 -16.90 -5.33
N LEU A 123 -29.10 -16.45 -6.48
CA LEU A 123 -28.57 -15.09 -6.65
C LEU A 123 -29.64 -14.00 -6.56
N LYS A 124 -30.93 -14.36 -6.49
CA LYS A 124 -32.03 -13.42 -6.21
C LYS A 124 -32.28 -13.22 -4.71
N LYS A 125 -31.68 -14.06 -3.85
CA LYS A 125 -31.83 -14.04 -2.39
C LYS A 125 -30.48 -13.84 -1.71
N LEU A 126 -29.90 -12.67 -1.95
CA LEU A 126 -28.60 -12.30 -1.35
C LEU A 126 -28.77 -11.89 0.11
N PRO A 127 -27.73 -12.07 0.95
CA PRO A 127 -27.70 -11.48 2.29
C PRO A 127 -27.91 -9.97 2.24
N THR A 128 -28.71 -9.42 3.17
CA THR A 128 -29.05 -7.98 3.19
C THR A 128 -27.80 -7.10 3.21
N ALA A 129 -26.81 -7.45 4.04
CA ALA A 129 -25.56 -6.70 4.14
C ALA A 129 -24.70 -6.76 2.86
N TRP A 130 -24.79 -7.83 2.06
CA TRP A 130 -24.16 -7.88 0.74
C TRP A 130 -24.78 -6.80 -0.16
N VAL A 131 -26.12 -6.79 -0.28
CA VAL A 131 -26.85 -5.82 -1.10
C VAL A 131 -26.54 -4.39 -0.64
N TRP A 132 -26.54 -4.16 0.67
CA TRP A 132 -26.22 -2.86 1.23
C TRP A 132 -24.78 -2.42 0.93
N MET A 133 -23.78 -3.27 1.15
CA MET A 133 -22.37 -2.95 0.83
C MET A 133 -22.15 -2.63 -0.65
N SER A 134 -22.97 -3.21 -1.53
CA SER A 134 -22.94 -2.96 -2.97
C SER A 134 -23.58 -1.63 -3.40
N ASN A 135 -24.52 -1.08 -2.62
CA ASN A 135 -25.37 0.05 -3.04
C ASN A 135 -25.33 1.30 -2.14
N ARG A 136 -24.76 1.20 -0.94
CA ARG A 136 -24.68 2.35 -0.03
C ARG A 136 -23.97 3.55 -0.69
N PRO A 137 -24.23 4.79 -0.23
CA PRO A 137 -23.46 5.96 -0.67
C PRO A 137 -21.96 5.69 -0.59
N GLY A 138 -21.19 6.09 -1.60
CA GLY A 138 -19.75 5.86 -1.62
C GLY A 138 -19.31 4.39 -1.80
N ALA A 139 -20.21 3.45 -2.12
CA ALA A 139 -19.86 2.05 -2.35
C ALA A 139 -18.75 1.90 -3.40
N THR A 140 -17.69 1.18 -3.03
CA THR A 140 -16.58 0.82 -3.92
C THR A 140 -16.34 -0.69 -3.88
N GLN A 141 -15.78 -1.23 -4.95
CA GLN A 141 -15.36 -2.63 -5.00
C GLN A 141 -14.33 -2.95 -3.91
N ALA A 142 -13.46 -2.00 -3.55
CA ALA A 142 -12.49 -2.18 -2.47
C ALA A 142 -13.17 -2.27 -1.10
N ALA A 143 -14.13 -1.38 -0.81
CA ALA A 143 -14.91 -1.44 0.43
C ALA A 143 -15.68 -2.76 0.56
N PHE A 144 -16.27 -3.24 -0.55
CA PHE A 144 -16.92 -4.55 -0.60
C PHE A 144 -15.94 -5.70 -0.34
N THR A 145 -14.78 -5.70 -1.01
CA THR A 145 -13.74 -6.73 -0.90
C THR A 145 -13.25 -6.90 0.53
N TYR A 146 -12.91 -5.80 1.20
CA TYR A 146 -12.35 -5.84 2.55
C TYR A 146 -13.37 -5.63 3.66
N CYS A 147 -14.67 -5.61 3.34
CA CYS A 147 -15.73 -5.38 4.32
C CYS A 147 -15.53 -4.10 5.15
N LEU A 148 -15.21 -3.00 4.48
CA LEU A 148 -14.95 -1.69 5.11
C LEU A 148 -16.28 -1.04 5.52
N PHE A 149 -16.97 -1.56 6.54
CA PHE A 149 -18.33 -1.13 6.88
C PHE A 149 -18.43 0.35 7.31
N ARG A 150 -17.42 0.89 8.01
CA ARG A 150 -17.38 2.27 8.49
C ARG A 150 -16.49 3.14 7.62
N GLU A 151 -17.03 4.21 7.06
CA GLU A 151 -16.25 5.12 6.20
C GLU A 151 -15.26 6.00 6.97
N ASP A 152 -15.50 6.22 8.26
CA ASP A 152 -14.67 7.04 9.14
C ASP A 152 -13.53 6.24 9.81
N TYR A 153 -13.45 4.93 9.57
CA TYR A 153 -12.44 4.06 10.14
C TYR A 153 -11.36 3.74 9.11
N VAL A 154 -10.09 3.80 9.51
CA VAL A 154 -8.95 3.47 8.63
C VAL A 154 -8.49 2.05 8.92
N TYR A 155 -9.05 1.10 8.18
CA TYR A 155 -8.87 -0.33 8.42
C TYR A 155 -7.44 -0.82 8.17
N SER A 156 -6.72 -0.16 7.27
CA SER A 156 -5.34 -0.55 6.95
C SER A 156 -4.37 -0.32 8.12
N VAL A 157 -4.70 0.53 9.09
CA VAL A 157 -3.88 0.74 10.30
C VAL A 157 -3.62 -0.58 11.02
N ASP A 158 -4.67 -1.30 11.42
CA ASP A 158 -4.55 -2.55 12.17
C ASP A 158 -3.85 -3.64 11.35
N VAL A 159 -4.14 -3.68 10.05
CA VAL A 159 -3.52 -4.64 9.13
C VAL A 159 -2.00 -4.43 9.07
N TYR A 160 -1.54 -3.19 8.86
CA TYR A 160 -0.11 -2.92 8.77
C TYR A 160 0.60 -2.91 10.12
N ALA A 161 -0.09 -2.60 11.23
CA ALA A 161 0.44 -2.80 12.58
C ALA A 161 0.81 -4.27 12.81
N ARG A 162 -0.10 -5.22 12.51
CA ARG A 162 0.20 -6.66 12.59
C ARG A 162 1.36 -7.09 11.68
N LEU A 163 1.41 -6.54 10.45
CA LEU A 163 2.41 -6.94 9.46
C LEU A 163 3.81 -6.39 9.72
N LEU A 164 3.91 -5.23 10.37
CA LEU A 164 5.18 -4.54 10.62
C LEU A 164 5.67 -4.69 12.06
N GLY A 165 4.81 -5.15 12.97
CA GLY A 165 5.06 -5.28 14.40
C GLY A 165 4.27 -4.24 15.18
N GLU A 166 3.26 -4.68 15.94
CA GLU A 166 2.25 -3.81 16.56
C GLU A 166 2.87 -2.75 17.48
N GLU A 167 3.75 -3.17 18.41
CA GLU A 167 4.32 -2.25 19.41
C GLU A 167 5.12 -1.10 18.76
N VAL A 168 6.06 -1.45 17.89
CA VAL A 168 6.93 -0.49 17.20
C VAL A 168 6.14 0.38 16.21
N PHE A 169 5.14 -0.20 15.53
CA PHE A 169 4.26 0.54 14.63
C PHE A 169 3.41 1.56 15.39
N HIS A 170 2.74 1.15 16.47
CA HIS A 170 1.91 2.04 17.27
C HIS A 170 2.72 3.15 17.95
N ARG A 171 4.01 2.92 18.21
CA ARG A 171 4.91 3.98 18.69
C ARG A 171 5.11 5.08 17.65
N LEU A 172 5.38 4.72 16.40
CA LEU A 172 5.48 5.67 15.28
C LEU A 172 4.14 6.39 15.05
N GLU A 173 3.04 5.65 15.07
CA GLU A 173 1.68 6.17 14.91
C GLU A 173 1.31 7.19 15.97
N ARG A 174 1.51 6.89 17.26
CA ARG A 174 1.24 7.85 18.35
C ARG A 174 2.02 9.15 18.16
N TRP A 175 3.27 9.06 17.74
CA TRP A 175 4.06 10.24 17.41
C TRP A 175 3.43 11.02 16.24
N MET A 176 3.14 10.36 15.12
CA MET A 176 2.51 10.98 13.94
C MET A 176 1.17 11.67 14.29
N ILE A 177 0.28 10.99 15.01
CA ILE A 177 -1.03 11.55 15.42
C ILE A 177 -0.84 12.77 16.32
N SER A 178 0.07 12.70 17.30
CA SER A 178 0.37 13.85 18.19
C SER A 178 0.99 15.04 17.45
N HIS A 179 1.51 14.84 16.24
CA HIS A 179 2.08 15.88 15.36
C HIS A 179 1.16 16.24 14.19
N GLY A 180 -0.13 15.88 14.27
CA GLY A 180 -1.16 16.33 13.32
C GLY A 180 -1.26 15.51 12.03
N TYR A 181 -0.52 14.41 11.90
CA TYR A 181 -0.68 13.49 10.79
C TYR A 181 -2.02 12.78 10.86
N LYS A 182 -2.57 12.44 9.70
CA LYS A 182 -3.82 11.69 9.57
C LYS A 182 -3.58 10.37 8.82
N PRO A 183 -4.20 9.27 9.26
CA PRO A 183 -4.23 8.02 8.50
C PRO A 183 -5.23 8.08 7.35
N TYR A 184 -4.96 7.32 6.30
CA TYR A 184 -5.81 7.19 5.12
C TYR A 184 -5.78 5.76 4.58
N ASP A 185 -6.97 5.19 4.36
CA ASP A 185 -7.13 4.01 3.53
C ASP A 185 -7.04 4.44 2.07
N ILE A 186 -6.04 3.93 1.35
CA ILE A 186 -5.88 4.18 -0.07
C ILE A 186 -6.23 2.91 -0.82
N THR A 187 -7.26 3.01 -1.65
CA THR A 187 -7.71 1.91 -2.49
C THR A 187 -7.34 2.18 -3.93
N SER A 188 -6.55 1.30 -4.55
CA SER A 188 -6.29 1.38 -5.99
C SER A 188 -7.48 0.86 -6.81
N GLU A 189 -7.54 1.22 -8.09
CA GLU A 189 -8.57 0.72 -9.03
C GLU A 189 -8.64 -0.82 -9.07
N ASN A 190 -7.51 -1.49 -8.88
CA ASN A 190 -7.40 -2.96 -8.83
C ASN A 190 -7.75 -3.55 -7.44
N GLY A 191 -8.37 -2.76 -6.55
CA GLY A 191 -8.81 -3.20 -5.23
C GLY A 191 -7.68 -3.50 -4.24
N LYS A 192 -6.47 -2.96 -4.39
CA LYS A 192 -5.44 -3.03 -3.32
C LYS A 192 -5.75 -2.02 -2.22
N LEU A 193 -5.71 -2.47 -0.96
CA LEU A 193 -5.76 -1.62 0.23
C LEU A 193 -4.34 -1.29 0.73
N THR A 194 -3.99 -0.02 0.73
CA THR A 194 -2.72 0.49 1.26
C THR A 194 -2.98 1.53 2.33
N LEU A 195 -1.99 1.73 3.20
CA LEU A 195 -2.03 2.73 4.25
C LEU A 195 -1.18 3.92 3.85
N ALA A 196 -1.66 5.12 4.13
CA ALA A 196 -0.84 6.32 4.15
C ALA A 196 -1.07 7.09 5.44
N TYR A 197 0.00 7.61 6.01
CA TYR A 197 -0.06 8.74 6.94
C TYR A 197 0.43 9.98 6.22
N ALA A 198 -0.31 11.08 6.31
CA ALA A 198 0.09 12.35 5.72
C ALA A 198 -0.15 13.51 6.70
N ASN A 199 0.76 14.48 6.72
CA ASN A 199 0.60 15.71 7.47
C ASN A 199 -0.13 16.77 6.63
N PRO A 200 -1.34 17.20 7.01
CA PRO A 200 -2.10 18.22 6.27
C PRO A 200 -1.41 19.58 6.15
N ALA A 201 -0.38 19.86 6.96
CA ALA A 201 0.43 21.07 6.83
C ALA A 201 1.12 21.18 5.46
N TRP A 202 1.35 20.06 4.78
CA TRP A 202 1.96 20.01 3.45
C TRP A 202 0.96 20.13 2.30
N GLY A 203 -0.33 20.02 2.59
CA GLY A 203 -1.40 20.07 1.60
C GLY A 203 -2.68 19.47 2.12
N SER A 204 -3.82 20.04 1.68
CA SER A 204 -5.15 19.57 2.08
C SER A 204 -5.67 18.40 1.23
N GLU A 205 -5.00 18.09 0.12
CA GLU A 205 -5.38 16.94 -0.73
C GLU A 205 -5.01 15.63 -0.03
N PRO A 206 -5.92 14.64 0.00
CA PRO A 206 -5.58 13.30 0.47
C PRO A 206 -4.42 12.69 -0.32
N PRO A 207 -3.56 11.88 0.33
CA PRO A 207 -2.47 11.20 -0.36
C PRO A 207 -3.03 10.20 -1.39
N ARG A 208 -2.27 9.92 -2.45
CA ARG A 208 -2.63 8.90 -3.46
C ARG A 208 -1.96 7.55 -3.20
N GLY A 209 -1.34 7.38 -2.03
CA GLY A 209 -0.50 6.24 -1.69
C GLY A 209 0.84 6.23 -2.42
N GLY A 210 1.70 5.28 -2.05
CA GLY A 210 3.05 5.16 -2.57
C GLY A 210 4.03 6.15 -1.93
N ASN A 211 5.32 5.93 -2.17
CA ASN A 211 6.40 6.75 -1.61
C ASN A 211 7.53 7.03 -2.61
N GLU A 212 7.41 6.56 -3.85
CA GLU A 212 8.50 6.57 -4.84
C GLU A 212 8.54 7.85 -5.68
N TYR A 213 7.40 8.30 -6.22
CA TYR A 213 7.34 9.37 -7.21
C TYR A 213 6.26 10.39 -6.93
N LYS A 214 6.56 11.66 -7.22
CA LYS A 214 5.61 12.79 -7.14
C LYS A 214 4.92 12.91 -5.77
N ILE A 215 5.63 12.53 -4.72
CA ILE A 215 5.18 12.69 -3.34
C ILE A 215 5.11 14.19 -3.02
N LYS A 216 3.99 14.62 -2.44
CA LYS A 216 3.71 16.02 -2.11
C LYS A 216 3.45 16.25 -0.61
N HIS A 217 3.46 15.20 0.18
CA HIS A 217 3.21 15.23 1.62
C HIS A 217 4.34 14.51 2.36
N THR A 218 4.57 14.86 3.61
CA THR A 218 5.36 14.04 4.53
C THR A 218 4.55 12.86 5.06
N GLY A 219 5.23 11.92 5.71
CA GLY A 219 4.61 10.79 6.40
C GLY A 219 5.13 9.46 5.91
N ILE A 220 4.27 8.45 5.93
CA ILE A 220 4.60 7.09 5.51
C ILE A 220 3.56 6.56 4.54
N SER A 221 3.97 5.60 3.71
CA SER A 221 3.04 4.74 2.97
C SER A 221 3.41 3.28 3.21
N ALA A 222 2.42 2.44 3.53
CA ALA A 222 2.59 1.00 3.63
C ALA A 222 1.77 0.27 2.57
N GLN A 223 2.37 -0.75 1.96
CA GLN A 223 1.77 -1.54 0.90
C GLN A 223 2.14 -3.02 1.01
N TYR A 224 1.28 -3.90 0.47
CA TYR A 224 1.47 -5.34 0.46
C TYR A 224 1.42 -5.91 -0.98
N ASP A 225 2.51 -6.56 -1.40
CA ASP A 225 2.67 -7.16 -2.72
C ASP A 225 2.96 -8.66 -2.61
N ALA A 226 1.94 -9.50 -2.70
CA ALA A 226 2.06 -10.95 -2.48
C ALA A 226 3.02 -11.68 -3.44
N TYR A 227 3.30 -11.08 -4.61
CA TYR A 227 4.16 -11.66 -5.64
C TYR A 227 5.65 -11.39 -5.41
N VAL A 228 6.04 -10.72 -4.33
CA VAL A 228 7.46 -10.51 -3.99
C VAL A 228 7.85 -11.30 -2.74
N GLY A 229 9.15 -11.61 -2.60
CA GLY A 229 9.65 -12.41 -1.47
C GLY A 229 9.32 -11.80 -0.10
N ASN A 230 9.39 -10.47 0.01
CA ASN A 230 8.99 -9.71 1.21
C ASN A 230 7.80 -8.80 0.86
N PRO A 231 6.56 -9.25 1.10
CA PRO A 231 5.37 -8.64 0.52
C PRO A 231 5.04 -7.28 1.15
N THR A 232 5.22 -7.15 2.47
CA THR A 232 5.03 -5.88 3.18
C THR A 232 6.17 -4.91 2.85
N ALA A 233 5.85 -3.65 2.61
CA ALA A 233 6.80 -2.57 2.85
C ALA A 233 6.16 -1.34 3.46
N LEU A 234 7.00 -0.64 4.21
CA LEU A 234 6.80 0.70 4.72
C LEU A 234 7.79 1.63 4.02
N GLY A 235 7.31 2.73 3.46
CA GLY A 235 8.11 3.74 2.81
C GLY A 235 7.94 5.11 3.46
N LEU A 236 9.04 5.86 3.58
CA LEU A 236 8.98 7.27 4.00
C LEU A 236 8.56 8.14 2.80
N CYS A 237 7.54 8.96 3.00
CA CYS A 237 7.06 9.92 2.02
C CYS A 237 7.88 11.20 2.14
N ILE A 238 8.78 11.43 1.16
CA ILE A 238 9.66 12.59 1.11
C ILE A 238 9.12 13.55 0.03
N PRO A 239 8.50 14.68 0.41
CA PRO A 239 7.82 15.56 -0.53
C PRO A 239 8.82 16.25 -1.47
N TYR A 240 8.53 16.23 -2.77
CA TYR A 240 9.32 16.87 -3.82
C TYR A 240 10.77 16.39 -3.95
N GLY A 241 11.11 15.24 -3.38
CA GLY A 241 12.45 14.67 -3.43
C GLY A 241 13.39 15.22 -2.36
N MET A 242 14.65 14.76 -2.37
CA MET A 242 15.60 15.07 -1.29
C MET A 242 16.29 16.42 -1.41
N LYS A 243 16.14 17.14 -2.54
CA LYS A 243 16.92 18.35 -2.84
C LYS A 243 16.84 19.39 -1.71
N ASN A 244 15.65 19.83 -1.36
CA ASN A 244 15.45 20.88 -0.35
C ASN A 244 16.02 20.48 1.01
N PHE A 245 15.91 19.19 1.37
CA PHE A 245 16.42 18.67 2.64
C PHE A 245 17.95 18.59 2.64
N LEU A 246 18.55 18.13 1.53
CA LEU A 246 20.00 18.08 1.39
C LEU A 246 20.64 19.47 1.33
N GLU A 247 19.96 20.49 0.79
CA GLU A 247 20.42 21.89 0.83
C GLU A 247 20.51 22.42 2.27
N ASN A 248 19.78 21.79 3.20
CA ASN A 248 19.74 22.14 4.61
C ASN A 248 20.39 21.06 5.49
N PHE A 249 21.27 20.24 4.93
CA PHE A 249 21.92 19.13 5.64
C PHE A 249 22.61 19.59 6.93
N ASP A 250 23.24 20.76 6.94
CA ASP A 250 23.96 21.26 8.12
C ASP A 250 23.06 21.56 9.31
N SER A 251 21.78 21.90 9.05
CA SER A 251 20.78 22.16 10.09
C SER A 251 20.20 20.89 10.72
N MET A 252 20.42 19.72 10.10
CA MET A 252 19.99 18.44 10.64
C MET A 252 20.75 18.10 11.93
N ASN A 253 20.06 17.50 12.89
CA ASN A 253 20.73 16.90 14.04
C ASN A 253 21.58 15.68 13.61
N GLN A 254 22.46 15.23 14.51
CA GLN A 254 23.43 14.19 14.21
C GLN A 254 22.79 12.86 13.76
N LYS A 255 21.65 12.47 14.36
CA LYS A 255 20.93 11.24 13.99
C LYS A 255 20.37 11.33 12.57
N VAL A 256 19.75 12.46 12.22
CA VAL A 256 19.20 12.69 10.88
C VAL A 256 20.33 12.73 9.84
N LYS A 257 21.47 13.36 10.15
CA LYS A 257 22.66 13.33 9.27
C LYS A 257 23.14 11.90 9.00
N ASP A 258 23.31 11.10 10.05
CA ASP A 258 23.71 9.69 9.92
C ASP A 258 22.70 8.90 9.05
N PHE A 259 21.40 9.05 9.31
CA PHE A 259 20.34 8.38 8.56
C PHE A 259 20.30 8.78 7.08
N VAL A 260 20.42 10.08 6.79
CA VAL A 260 20.43 10.62 5.41
C VAL A 260 21.65 10.11 4.65
N ILE A 261 22.83 10.09 5.27
CA ILE A 261 24.06 9.59 4.66
C ILE A 261 23.94 8.08 4.39
N GLU A 262 23.38 7.32 5.32
CA GLU A 262 23.18 5.87 5.16
C GLU A 262 22.25 5.57 3.97
N ARG A 263 21.07 6.18 3.94
CA ARG A 263 19.98 5.78 3.04
C ARG A 263 20.00 6.47 1.67
N THR A 264 20.44 7.73 1.60
CA THR A 264 20.41 8.46 0.32
C THR A 264 21.34 7.82 -0.70
N LYS A 265 20.83 7.61 -1.92
CA LYS A 265 21.61 7.03 -3.02
C LYS A 265 22.81 7.92 -3.31
N LYS A 266 23.99 7.31 -3.41
CA LYS A 266 25.22 7.98 -3.86
C LYS A 266 25.19 8.02 -5.39
N CYS A 267 25.59 9.14 -5.97
CA CYS A 267 25.58 9.33 -7.41
C CYS A 267 26.53 8.33 -8.07
N ASP A 268 25.97 7.47 -8.93
CA ASP A 268 26.65 6.42 -9.68
C ASP A 268 26.75 6.76 -11.17
N GLY A 269 26.40 7.99 -11.55
CA GLY A 269 26.42 8.41 -12.95
C GLY A 269 25.31 7.79 -13.82
N CYS A 270 24.21 7.27 -13.26
CA CYS A 270 23.12 6.66 -14.04
C CYS A 270 22.38 7.60 -15.04
N ARG A 271 22.66 8.91 -15.01
CA ARG A 271 22.11 9.95 -15.92
C ARG A 271 20.59 10.09 -15.96
N TYR A 272 19.82 9.44 -15.09
CA TYR A 272 18.36 9.59 -15.07
C TYR A 272 17.90 11.06 -14.95
N CYS A 273 18.54 11.84 -14.07
CA CYS A 273 18.24 13.27 -13.87
C CYS A 273 18.45 14.14 -15.13
N VAL A 274 19.14 13.61 -16.13
CA VAL A 274 19.41 14.28 -17.42
C VAL A 274 18.88 13.49 -18.61
N GLN A 275 18.02 12.47 -18.39
CA GLN A 275 17.53 11.58 -19.44
C GLN A 275 16.81 12.32 -20.57
N THR A 276 16.11 13.41 -20.26
CA THR A 276 15.37 14.21 -21.25
C THR A 276 16.22 15.29 -21.91
N ASP A 277 17.46 15.48 -21.45
CA ASP A 277 18.37 16.47 -22.05
C ASP A 277 19.00 15.91 -23.32
N LYS A 278 18.47 16.34 -24.48
CA LYS A 278 19.00 15.96 -25.79
C LYS A 278 20.32 16.64 -26.13
N THR A 279 20.71 17.70 -25.43
CA THR A 279 21.96 18.43 -25.69
C THR A 279 23.17 17.75 -25.05
N GLY A 280 22.94 16.93 -24.02
CA GLY A 280 23.98 16.26 -23.25
C GLY A 280 24.78 17.18 -22.32
N THR A 281 24.44 18.47 -22.25
CA THR A 281 25.20 19.50 -21.51
C THR A 281 24.75 19.67 -20.06
N ARG A 282 23.55 19.18 -19.71
CA ARG A 282 23.01 19.31 -18.35
C ARG A 282 23.90 18.56 -17.35
N PRO A 283 24.38 19.20 -16.27
CA PRO A 283 25.14 18.51 -15.25
C PRO A 283 24.26 17.53 -14.48
N LEU A 284 24.89 16.51 -13.91
CA LEU A 284 24.21 15.61 -12.99
C LEU A 284 23.71 16.38 -11.77
N ALA A 285 22.49 16.11 -11.33
CA ALA A 285 21.88 16.81 -10.21
C ALA A 285 22.39 16.38 -8.82
N CYS A 286 23.56 15.73 -8.72
CA CYS A 286 24.09 15.28 -7.44
C CYS A 286 24.52 16.45 -6.56
N MET A 287 24.37 16.30 -5.25
CA MET A 287 24.69 17.31 -4.25
C MET A 287 25.93 16.91 -3.46
N PRO A 288 27.00 17.74 -3.45
CA PRO A 288 28.15 17.51 -2.60
C PRO A 288 27.80 17.78 -1.14
N ILE A 289 28.11 16.85 -0.25
CA ILE A 289 27.88 16.94 1.19
C ILE A 289 29.16 16.52 1.91
N ASN A 290 29.69 17.39 2.77
CA ASN A 290 30.84 17.09 3.61
C ASN A 290 30.37 16.54 4.95
N TYR A 291 30.79 15.32 5.28
CA TYR A 291 30.34 14.66 6.49
C TYR A 291 31.42 13.75 7.06
N LYS A 292 31.77 13.95 8.35
CA LYS A 292 32.83 13.19 9.04
C LYS A 292 34.13 13.11 8.19
N GLN A 293 34.57 14.27 7.69
CA GLN A 293 35.76 14.44 6.82
C GLN A 293 35.71 13.69 5.48
N THR A 294 34.54 13.20 5.06
CA THR A 294 34.33 12.52 3.78
C THR A 294 33.38 13.34 2.92
N GLU A 295 33.73 13.57 1.65
CA GLU A 295 32.83 14.18 0.67
C GLU A 295 31.94 13.10 0.04
N TYR A 296 30.62 13.30 0.12
CA TYR A 296 29.62 12.46 -0.53
C TYR A 296 28.96 13.22 -1.69
N LYS A 297 28.67 12.52 -2.78
CA LYS A 297 27.82 13.02 -3.87
C LYS A 297 26.46 12.35 -3.79
N LEU A 298 25.51 13.00 -3.13
CA LEU A 298 24.18 12.42 -2.90
C LEU A 298 23.21 12.74 -4.04
N CYS A 299 22.37 11.76 -4.38
CA CYS A 299 21.34 11.90 -5.40
C CYS A 299 20.05 12.45 -4.76
N PRO A 300 19.55 13.63 -5.17
CA PRO A 300 18.29 14.14 -4.65
C PRO A 300 17.06 13.43 -5.24
N TYR A 301 17.25 12.66 -6.31
CA TYR A 301 16.19 11.91 -7.00
C TYR A 301 16.03 10.51 -6.38
N PHE A 302 14.78 10.04 -6.36
CA PHE A 302 14.37 8.70 -5.92
C PHE A 302 14.57 8.33 -4.45
N PRO A 303 14.13 9.16 -3.49
CA PRO A 303 14.14 8.75 -2.10
C PRO A 303 13.38 7.43 -1.87
N GLY A 304 12.21 7.23 -2.48
CA GLY A 304 11.34 6.11 -2.10
C GLY A 304 11.90 4.71 -2.32
N TYR A 305 12.89 4.52 -3.21
CA TYR A 305 13.54 3.21 -3.38
C TYR A 305 14.42 2.82 -2.19
N ASN A 306 15.17 3.79 -1.65
CA ASN A 306 16.08 3.58 -0.54
C ASN A 306 15.50 4.02 0.79
N TYR A 307 14.32 4.64 0.84
CA TYR A 307 13.61 4.92 2.07
C TYR A 307 12.36 4.04 2.14
N ALA A 308 12.58 2.74 1.93
CA ALA A 308 11.58 1.69 2.08
C ALA A 308 12.18 0.48 2.81
N TRP A 309 11.36 -0.16 3.65
CA TRP A 309 11.74 -1.28 4.50
C TRP A 309 10.63 -2.32 4.51
N THR A 310 10.99 -3.60 4.67
CA THR A 310 10.04 -4.72 4.71
C THR A 310 9.65 -5.12 6.13
N SER A 311 10.34 -4.54 7.13
CA SER A 311 10.10 -4.67 8.56
C SER A 311 10.55 -3.38 9.24
N ILE A 312 10.12 -3.16 10.48
CA ILE A 312 10.57 -2.05 11.30
C ILE A 312 11.04 -2.52 12.67
N ASP A 313 11.93 -1.74 13.28
CA ASP A 313 12.43 -1.92 14.64
C ASP A 313 12.48 -0.56 15.36
N ASP A 314 12.80 -0.56 16.65
CA ASP A 314 12.87 0.68 17.44
C ASP A 314 13.87 1.70 16.85
N LYS A 315 15.02 1.24 16.38
CA LYS A 315 16.05 2.11 15.80
C LYS A 315 15.52 2.83 14.56
N LEU A 316 14.85 2.10 13.67
CA LEU A 316 14.26 2.67 12.47
C LEU A 316 13.12 3.62 12.82
N VAL A 317 12.26 3.28 13.78
CA VAL A 317 11.18 4.17 14.22
C VAL A 317 11.74 5.47 14.78
N ASP A 318 12.80 5.44 15.58
CA ASP A 318 13.46 6.65 16.07
C ASP A 318 13.99 7.52 14.91
N ASN A 319 14.65 6.89 13.93
CA ASN A 319 15.15 7.59 12.75
C ASN A 319 14.02 8.19 11.89
N LEU A 320 12.90 7.49 11.74
CA LEU A 320 11.73 7.97 11.02
C LEU A 320 11.12 9.18 11.72
N ILE A 321 10.95 9.13 13.05
CA ILE A 321 10.44 10.24 13.86
C ILE A 321 11.31 11.48 13.68
N GLU A 322 12.63 11.34 13.85
CA GLU A 322 13.58 12.47 13.74
C GLU A 322 13.59 13.06 12.32
N MET A 323 13.52 12.21 11.30
CA MET A 323 13.47 12.66 9.90
C MET A 323 12.15 13.35 9.56
N LEU A 324 11.01 12.82 10.02
CA LEU A 324 9.69 13.43 9.83
C LEU A 324 9.63 14.80 10.52
N ALA A 325 10.09 14.88 11.77
CA ALA A 325 10.19 16.12 12.53
C ALA A 325 11.03 17.17 11.80
N PHE A 326 12.20 16.77 11.28
CA PHE A 326 13.05 17.65 10.49
C PHE A 326 12.35 18.13 9.22
N MET A 327 11.74 17.22 8.45
CA MET A 327 11.03 17.61 7.23
C MET A 327 9.92 18.61 7.53
N ASP A 328 9.10 18.37 8.56
CA ASP A 328 7.95 19.23 8.87
C ASP A 328 8.31 20.68 9.18
N THR A 329 9.56 20.99 9.55
CA THR A 329 10.05 22.37 9.68
C THR A 329 10.00 23.16 8.36
N PHE A 330 9.83 22.48 7.22
CA PHE A 330 9.77 23.08 5.89
C PHE A 330 8.36 23.22 5.32
N ALA A 331 7.32 22.76 6.04
CA ALA A 331 5.94 22.73 5.54
C ALA A 331 5.49 24.11 5.03
N ASP A 332 5.61 25.15 5.85
CA ASP A 332 5.18 26.51 5.49
C ASP A 332 5.98 27.07 4.31
N GLY A 333 7.31 26.94 4.35
CA GLY A 333 8.21 27.54 3.36
C GLY A 333 8.22 26.86 1.99
N ILE A 334 7.90 25.56 1.92
CA ILE A 334 7.82 24.84 0.63
C ILE A 334 6.42 24.99 0.01
N VAL A 335 5.36 24.95 0.83
CA VAL A 335 3.99 25.11 0.35
C VAL A 335 3.75 26.52 -0.21
N GLN A 336 4.29 27.56 0.43
CA GLN A 336 4.16 28.94 -0.06
C GLN A 336 4.85 29.15 -1.42
N ARG A 337 6.09 28.69 -1.59
CA ARG A 337 6.83 28.78 -2.86
C ARG A 337 6.14 28.10 -4.04
N LYS A 338 5.23 27.15 -3.78
CA LYS A 338 4.44 26.47 -4.81
C LYS A 338 3.11 27.15 -5.14
N LYS A 339 2.60 28.04 -4.29
CA LYS A 339 1.45 28.88 -4.65
C LYS A 339 1.86 30.03 -5.59
N GLU A 340 3.14 30.38 -5.59
CA GLU A 340 3.72 31.49 -6.37
C GLU A 340 4.28 31.07 -7.74
N THR A 341 4.40 29.76 -8.02
CA THR A 341 4.84 29.18 -9.30
C THR A 341 3.73 28.40 -9.95
#